data_AF-A0A6G1LFV2-F1
#
_entry.id   AF-A0A6G1LFV2-F1
#
_cell.length_a   1.000
_cell.length_b   1.000
_cell.length_c   1.000
_cell.angle_alpha   90.00
_cell.angle_beta   90.00
_cell.angle_gamma   90.00
#
_symmetry.space_group_name_H-M   'P 1'
#
loop_
_entity.id
_entity.type
_entity.pdbx_description
1 polymer ?
#
loop_
_entity_poly.entity_id
_entity_poly.type
_entity_poly.pdbx_seq_one_letter_code
_entity_poly.pdbx_strand_id
1 'polypeptide(L)'
;MSNQYTYPFSAFQALPPITLELMNKPDTRSRKQRLQDVLSSAQESLQQAYTVYEAAYLSLQTAQAQCRKAERNADTKAWSLETALRCTPRTSEDVVMEAVAPDIKAHAHANQLKRSAFRARQRAEEDELEARSALDAARSAETDAMRNLEFFVETGIDFSRDGLNIYDL
;
A
#
# COMPACT_ATOMS: atom_id res chain seq x y z
N MET A 1 18.68 2.96 12.07
CA MET A 1 18.61 3.02 10.61
C MET A 1 17.14 2.94 10.21
N SER A 2 16.54 4.08 9.90
CA SER A 2 15.18 4.18 9.36
C SER A 2 15.26 3.86 7.87
N ASN A 3 14.72 2.72 7.46
CA ASN A 3 14.46 2.44 6.05
C ASN A 3 13.31 3.37 5.62
N GLN A 4 13.64 4.58 5.18
CA GLN A 4 12.76 5.33 4.29
C GLN A 4 12.70 4.54 2.99
N TYR A 5 11.71 3.66 2.87
CA TYR A 5 11.26 3.21 1.56
C TYR A 5 10.67 4.43 0.88
N THR A 6 11.49 5.11 0.08
CA THR A 6 11.00 6.03 -0.94
C THR A 6 10.18 5.21 -1.91
N TYR A 7 8.86 5.16 -1.67
CA TYR A 7 7.92 4.64 -2.63
C TYR A 7 8.04 5.45 -3.92
N PRO A 8 8.22 4.80 -5.09
CA PRO A 8 8.29 5.49 -6.36
C PRO A 8 6.87 5.88 -6.81
N PHE A 9 6.09 6.56 -5.97
CA PHE A 9 4.80 7.12 -6.37
C PHE A 9 4.94 8.08 -7.56
N SER A 10 6.14 8.65 -7.78
CA SER A 10 6.46 9.48 -8.95
C SER A 10 6.61 8.70 -10.27
N ALA A 11 6.58 7.37 -10.26
CA ALA A 11 6.66 6.55 -11.47
C ALA A 11 5.28 6.25 -12.09
N PHE A 12 4.19 6.47 -11.35
CA PHE A 12 2.83 6.45 -11.91
C PHE A 12 2.56 7.77 -12.63
N GLN A 13 3.41 8.10 -13.62
CA GLN A 13 3.08 9.12 -14.59
C GLN A 13 1.76 8.68 -15.24
N ALA A 14 0.76 9.56 -15.19
CA ALA A 14 -0.46 9.39 -15.97
C ALA A 14 -0.05 8.97 -17.38
N LEU A 15 -0.56 7.82 -17.83
CA LEU A 15 -0.30 7.33 -19.19
C LEU A 15 -0.47 8.52 -20.13
N PRO A 16 0.50 8.78 -21.03
CA PRO A 16 0.40 9.92 -21.93
C PRO A 16 -0.94 9.81 -22.65
N PRO A 17 -1.82 10.84 -22.55
CA PRO A 17 -3.12 10.77 -23.16
C PRO A 17 -2.93 10.48 -24.65
N ILE A 18 -3.72 9.57 -25.22
CA ILE A 18 -3.73 9.34 -26.66
C ILE A 18 -4.28 10.62 -27.28
N THR A 19 -3.40 11.51 -27.73
CA THR A 19 -3.78 12.81 -28.29
C THR A 19 -4.38 12.64 -29.68
N LEU A 20 -5.27 13.56 -30.09
CA LEU A 20 -5.76 13.68 -31.47
C LEU A 20 -4.61 13.75 -32.51
N GLU A 21 -3.40 14.17 -32.12
CA GLU A 21 -2.23 14.18 -32.99
C GLU A 21 -1.68 12.79 -33.33
N LEU A 22 -1.83 11.81 -32.44
CA LEU A 22 -1.56 10.39 -32.74
C LEU A 22 -2.58 9.86 -33.76
N MET A 23 -3.80 10.39 -33.76
CA MET A 23 -4.89 9.98 -34.66
C MET A 23 -4.70 10.44 -36.11
N ASN A 24 -3.94 11.53 -36.33
CA ASN A 24 -3.73 12.13 -37.65
C ASN A 24 -2.49 11.61 -38.41
N LYS A 25 -1.77 10.61 -37.88
CA LYS A 25 -0.64 10.03 -38.61
C LYS A 25 -1.12 9.15 -39.77
N PRO A 26 -0.52 9.28 -40.97
CA PRO A 26 -1.02 8.63 -42.18
C PRO A 26 -0.87 7.10 -42.16
N ASP A 27 0.05 6.55 -41.37
CA ASP A 27 0.35 5.11 -41.36
C ASP A 27 -0.48 4.34 -40.31
N THR A 28 -1.31 3.42 -40.77
CA THR A 28 -2.15 2.50 -39.99
C THR A 28 -1.33 1.51 -39.15
N ARG A 29 -0.18 1.04 -39.67
CA ARG A 29 0.70 0.10 -38.95
C ARG A 29 1.36 0.76 -37.75
N SER A 30 1.78 2.02 -37.91
CA SER A 30 2.35 2.82 -36.82
C SER A 30 1.32 3.13 -35.72
N ARG A 31 0.03 3.31 -36.08
CA ARG A 31 -1.05 3.53 -35.11
C ARG A 31 -1.36 2.28 -34.29
N LYS A 32 -1.44 1.10 -34.92
CA LYS A 32 -1.66 -0.18 -34.23
C LYS A 32 -0.56 -0.49 -33.23
N GLN A 33 0.70 -0.37 -33.64
CA GLN A 33 1.84 -0.63 -32.77
C GLN A 33 1.80 0.29 -31.54
N ARG A 34 1.53 1.59 -31.73
CA ARG A 34 1.45 2.55 -30.61
C ARG A 34 0.30 2.26 -29.66
N LEU A 35 -0.86 1.80 -30.15
CA LEU A 35 -1.97 1.40 -29.29
C LEU A 35 -1.64 0.16 -28.47
N GLN A 36 -0.96 -0.82 -29.08
CA GLN A 36 -0.44 -1.98 -28.37
C GLN A 36 0.61 -1.59 -27.33
N ASP A 37 1.50 -0.64 -27.65
CA ASP A 37 2.50 -0.13 -26.71
C ASP A 37 1.83 0.59 -25.52
N VAL A 38 0.78 1.37 -25.76
CA VAL A 38 0.01 2.04 -24.69
C VAL A 38 -0.72 1.03 -23.80
N LEU A 39 -1.35 0.00 -24.38
CA LEU A 39 -2.00 -1.06 -23.62
C LEU A 39 -0.98 -1.85 -22.78
N SER A 40 0.15 -2.23 -23.37
CA SER A 40 1.24 -2.92 -22.66
C SER A 40 1.74 -2.08 -21.50
N SER A 41 1.95 -0.77 -21.72
CA SER A 41 2.39 0.15 -20.67
C SER A 41 1.34 0.31 -19.54
N ALA A 42 0.06 0.33 -19.88
CA ALA A 42 -1.03 0.36 -18.90
C ALA A 42 -1.07 -0.91 -18.04
N GLN A 43 -0.93 -2.08 -18.67
CA GLN A 43 -0.88 -3.37 -17.98
C GLN A 43 0.36 -3.50 -17.10
N GLU A 44 1.52 -3.03 -17.55
CA GLU A 44 2.74 -2.96 -16.73
C GLU A 44 2.54 -2.06 -15.52
N SER A 45 1.92 -0.89 -15.70
CA SER A 45 1.62 0.05 -14.61
C SER A 45 0.65 -0.56 -13.60
N LEU A 46 -0.36 -1.29 -14.06
CA LEU A 46 -1.29 -2.02 -13.21
C LEU A 46 -0.59 -3.12 -12.41
N GLN A 47 0.26 -3.90 -13.07
CA GLN A 47 1.03 -4.96 -12.42
C GLN A 47 1.95 -4.39 -11.32
N GLN A 48 2.61 -3.27 -11.60
CA GLN A 48 3.42 -2.56 -10.60
C GLN A 48 2.56 -2.08 -9.43
N ALA A 49 1.39 -1.48 -9.69
CA ALA A 49 0.48 -1.06 -8.62
C ALA A 49 0.01 -2.24 -7.74
N TYR A 50 -0.25 -3.41 -8.32
CA TYR A 50 -0.55 -4.62 -7.56
C TYR A 50 0.60 -5.03 -6.63
N THR A 51 1.84 -5.04 -7.11
CA THR A 51 2.98 -5.41 -6.27
C THR A 51 3.19 -4.44 -5.10
N VAL A 52 2.95 -3.14 -5.32
CA VAL A 52 3.02 -2.13 -4.26
C VAL A 52 1.91 -2.33 -3.24
N TYR A 53 0.68 -2.59 -3.71
CA TYR A 53 -0.46 -2.91 -2.84
C TYR A 53 -0.22 -4.16 -2.00
N GLU A 54 0.28 -5.25 -2.59
CA GLU A 54 0.59 -6.48 -1.85
C GLU A 54 1.64 -6.24 -0.75
N ALA A 55 2.68 -5.47 -1.05
CA ALA A 55 3.71 -5.11 -0.08
C ALA A 55 3.14 -4.26 1.07
N ALA A 56 2.30 -3.25 0.75
CA ALA A 56 1.64 -2.42 1.75
C ALA A 56 0.69 -3.24 2.63
N TYR A 57 -0.07 -4.16 2.03
CA TYR A 57 -0.97 -5.06 2.74
C TYR A 57 -0.22 -6.00 3.70
N LEU A 58 0.91 -6.58 3.26
CA LEU A 58 1.75 -7.41 4.13
C LEU A 58 2.36 -6.62 5.30
N SER A 59 2.77 -5.37 5.04
CA SER A 59 3.26 -4.44 6.06
C SER A 59 2.18 -4.17 7.10
N LEU A 60 0.94 -3.89 6.66
CA LEU A 60 -0.22 -3.71 7.53
C LEU A 60 -0.48 -4.93 8.41
N GLN A 61 -0.49 -6.14 7.85
CA GLN A 61 -0.65 -7.37 8.63
C GLN A 61 0.43 -7.52 9.71
N THR A 62 1.68 -7.22 9.36
CA THR A 62 2.80 -7.27 10.28
C THR A 62 2.66 -6.24 11.41
N ALA A 63 2.28 -5.01 11.07
CA ALA A 63 2.06 -3.94 12.04
C ALA A 63 0.89 -4.27 12.99
N GLN A 64 -0.20 -4.84 12.48
CA GLN A 64 -1.32 -5.32 13.30
C GLN A 64 -0.90 -6.42 14.28
N ALA A 65 -0.11 -7.40 13.83
CA ALA A 65 0.39 -8.46 14.68
C ALA A 65 1.31 -7.91 15.79
N GLN A 66 2.18 -6.96 15.46
CA GLN A 66 3.04 -6.27 16.44
C GLN A 66 2.22 -5.45 17.44
N CYS A 67 1.17 -4.75 17.00
CA CYS A 67 0.26 -4.01 17.87
C CYS A 67 -0.41 -4.94 18.88
N ARG A 68 -0.98 -6.07 18.44
CA ARG A 68 -1.61 -7.07 19.33
C ARG A 68 -0.61 -7.69 20.31
N LYS A 69 0.66 -7.85 19.92
CA LYS A 69 1.72 -8.34 20.81
C LYS A 69 2.08 -7.29 21.86
N ALA A 70 2.21 -6.03 21.46
CA ALA A 70 2.53 -4.92 22.35
C ALA A 70 1.40 -4.66 23.35
N GLU A 71 0.15 -4.76 22.93
CA GLU A 71 -1.05 -4.67 23.79
C GLU A 71 -1.02 -5.74 24.88
N ARG A 72 -0.89 -7.01 24.51
CA ARG A 72 -0.80 -8.12 25.49
C ARG A 72 0.35 -7.94 26.48
N ASN A 73 1.51 -7.45 26.03
CA ASN A 73 2.63 -7.17 26.91
C ASN A 73 2.32 -6.03 27.88
N ALA A 74 1.70 -4.93 27.41
CA ALA A 74 1.28 -3.83 28.28
C ALA A 74 0.29 -4.30 29.34
N ASP A 75 -0.70 -5.11 28.97
CA ASP A 75 -1.71 -5.64 29.90
C ASP A 75 -1.06 -6.58 30.94
N THR A 76 -0.13 -7.43 30.50
CA THR A 76 0.64 -8.31 31.41
C THR A 76 1.45 -7.50 32.42
N LYS A 77 2.12 -6.42 31.98
CA LYS A 77 2.89 -5.55 32.88
C LYS A 77 2.01 -4.71 33.79
N ALA A 78 0.83 -4.31 33.34
CA ALA A 78 -0.15 -3.64 34.19
C ALA A 78 -0.63 -4.56 35.32
N TRP A 79 -0.97 -5.82 35.00
CA TRP A 79 -1.35 -6.82 36.01
C TRP A 79 -0.22 -7.13 37.00
N SER A 80 1.03 -7.25 36.51
CA SER A 80 2.23 -7.42 37.36
C SER A 80 2.37 -6.28 38.36
N LEU A 81 2.28 -5.04 37.89
CA LEU A 81 2.35 -3.85 38.74
C LEU A 81 1.21 -3.82 39.77
N GLU A 82 -0.02 -4.14 39.35
CA GLU A 82 -1.16 -4.20 40.25
C GLU A 82 -0.95 -5.25 41.36
N THR A 83 -0.43 -6.43 40.99
CA THR A 83 -0.14 -7.50 41.94
C THR A 83 0.99 -7.09 42.90
N ALA A 84 2.06 -6.48 42.39
CA ALA A 84 3.14 -5.95 43.22
C ALA A 84 2.61 -4.94 44.24
N LEU A 85 1.77 -3.99 43.83
CA LEU A 85 1.16 -2.99 44.71
C LEU A 85 0.25 -3.63 45.78
N ARG A 86 -0.49 -4.69 45.42
CA ARG A 86 -1.37 -5.41 46.36
C ARG A 86 -0.60 -6.25 47.38
N CYS A 87 0.52 -6.85 46.98
CA CYS A 87 1.32 -7.75 47.80
C CYS A 87 2.41 -7.04 48.61
N THR A 88 2.75 -5.79 48.29
CA THR A 88 3.76 -5.05 49.03
C THR A 88 3.21 -4.65 50.41
N PRO A 89 3.88 -5.05 51.51
CA PRO A 89 3.40 -4.73 52.86
C PRO A 89 3.38 -3.21 53.06
N ARG A 90 2.27 -2.70 53.61
CA ARG A 90 2.08 -1.27 53.91
C ARG A 90 2.94 -0.85 55.11
N THR A 91 4.23 -0.66 54.84
CA THR A 91 5.22 -0.14 55.79
C THR A 91 5.31 1.37 55.63
N SER A 92 6.40 1.91 55.08
CA SER A 92 6.50 3.32 54.69
C SER A 92 6.35 3.49 53.18
N GLU A 93 5.92 4.67 52.74
CA GLU A 93 5.75 5.00 51.32
C GLU A 93 7.07 4.81 50.53
N ASP A 94 8.19 5.24 51.10
CA ASP A 94 9.52 5.11 50.48
C ASP A 94 9.90 3.64 50.23
N VAL A 95 9.64 2.75 51.20
CA VAL A 95 9.95 1.31 51.09
C VAL A 95 9.03 0.64 50.07
N VAL A 96 7.75 1.03 50.02
CA VAL A 96 6.81 0.54 49.02
C VAL A 96 7.24 0.98 47.63
N MET A 97 7.58 2.25 47.45
CA MET A 97 8.00 2.81 46.17
C MET A 97 9.30 2.19 45.66
N GLU A 98 10.27 1.92 46.52
CA GLU A 98 11.49 1.22 46.16
C GLU A 98 11.21 -0.23 45.71
N ALA A 99 10.32 -0.93 46.42
CA ALA A 99 9.95 -2.31 46.10
C ALA A 99 9.22 -2.45 44.75
N VAL A 100 8.34 -1.51 44.39
CA VAL A 100 7.56 -1.56 43.14
C VAL A 100 8.19 -0.77 41.98
N ALA A 101 9.28 -0.02 42.22
CA ALA A 101 9.96 0.75 41.18
C ALA A 101 10.33 -0.05 39.92
N PRO A 102 10.80 -1.32 40.01
CA PRO A 102 11.07 -2.13 38.83
C PRO A 102 9.82 -2.39 37.98
N ASP A 103 8.68 -2.70 38.61
CA ASP A 103 7.40 -2.93 37.92
C ASP A 103 6.85 -1.64 37.29
N ILE A 104 6.97 -0.50 37.98
CA ILE A 104 6.60 0.81 37.43
C ILE A 104 7.39 1.10 36.15
N LYS A 105 8.71 0.87 36.17
CA LYS A 105 9.58 1.05 34.99
C LYS A 105 9.20 0.10 33.87
N ALA A 106 8.96 -1.18 34.17
CA ALA A 106 8.57 -2.19 33.19
C ALA A 106 7.21 -1.85 32.54
N HIS A 107 6.24 -1.40 33.34
CA HIS A 107 4.94 -0.95 32.86
C HIS A 107 5.04 0.30 31.97
N ALA A 108 5.84 1.29 32.37
CA ALA A 108 6.08 2.48 31.57
C ALA A 108 6.70 2.14 30.20
N HIS A 109 7.71 1.27 30.16
CA HIS A 109 8.34 0.81 28.93
C HIS A 109 7.35 0.03 28.03
N ALA A 110 6.53 -0.85 28.60
CA ALA A 110 5.53 -1.59 27.83
C ALA A 110 4.47 -0.65 27.20
N ASN A 111 4.06 0.40 27.91
CA ASN A 111 3.17 1.43 27.35
C ASN A 111 3.82 2.26 26.25
N GLN A 112 5.11 2.56 26.36
CA GLN A 112 5.86 3.22 25.29
C GLN A 112 5.90 2.35 24.02
N LEU A 113 6.16 1.05 24.16
CA LEU A 113 6.11 0.10 23.05
C LEU A 113 4.71 0.00 22.43
N LYS A 114 3.65 -0.06 23.26
CA LYS A 114 2.26 -0.06 22.79
C LYS A 114 1.94 1.18 21.95
N ARG A 115 2.30 2.38 22.43
CA ARG A 115 2.11 3.64 21.69
C ARG A 115 2.88 3.66 20.38
N SER A 116 4.13 3.18 20.38
CA SER A 116 4.94 3.10 19.17
C SER A 116 4.35 2.13 18.14
N ALA A 117 3.91 0.95 18.57
CA ALA A 117 3.30 -0.06 17.71
C ALA A 117 1.97 0.44 17.13
N PHE A 118 1.16 1.16 17.92
CA PHE A 118 -0.09 1.77 17.44
C PHE A 118 0.16 2.81 16.34
N ARG A 119 1.15 3.68 16.53
CA ARG A 119 1.56 4.65 15.49
C ARG A 119 2.05 3.97 14.22
N ALA A 120 2.82 2.90 14.36
CA ALA A 120 3.28 2.11 13.21
C ALA A 120 2.11 1.46 12.46
N ARG A 121 1.10 0.97 13.19
CA ARG A 121 -0.13 0.44 12.59
C ARG A 121 -0.91 1.52 11.83
N GLN A 122 -1.10 2.69 12.42
CA GLN A 122 -1.79 3.80 11.75
C GLN A 122 -1.11 4.21 10.44
N ARG A 123 0.23 4.30 10.44
CA ARG A 123 0.98 4.57 9.20
C ARG A 123 0.80 3.47 8.17
N ALA A 124 0.86 2.20 8.57
CA ALA A 124 0.66 1.09 7.65
C ALA A 124 -0.78 1.01 7.11
N GLU A 125 -1.78 1.45 7.88
CA GLU A 125 -3.17 1.62 7.43
C GLU A 125 -3.26 2.74 6.38
N GLU A 126 -2.59 3.87 6.61
CA GLU A 126 -2.50 4.97 5.64
C GLU A 126 -1.77 4.54 4.35
N ASP A 127 -0.65 3.82 4.46
CA ASP A 127 0.13 3.31 3.32
C ASP A 127 -0.69 2.32 2.46
N GLU A 128 -1.52 1.46 3.08
CA GLU A 128 -2.41 0.54 2.35
C GLU A 128 -3.51 1.31 1.60
N LEU A 129 -4.13 2.30 2.23
CA LEU A 129 -5.13 3.14 1.60
C LEU A 129 -4.56 3.91 0.40
N GLU A 130 -3.34 4.44 0.53
CA GLU A 130 -2.64 5.12 -0.56
C GLU A 130 -2.32 4.15 -1.71
N ALA A 131 -1.78 2.96 -1.40
CA ALA A 131 -1.49 1.93 -2.40
C ALA A 131 -2.75 1.43 -3.10
N ARG A 132 -3.87 1.30 -2.38
CA ARG A 132 -5.17 0.97 -2.95
C ARG A 132 -5.69 2.05 -3.88
N SER A 133 -5.59 3.32 -3.49
CA SER A 133 -5.94 4.44 -4.36
C SER A 133 -5.11 4.46 -5.64
N ALA A 134 -3.81 4.14 -5.56
CA ALA A 134 -2.94 4.03 -6.72
C ALA A 134 -3.34 2.85 -7.64
N LEU A 135 -3.71 1.71 -7.06
CA LEU A 135 -4.22 0.55 -7.80
C LEU A 135 -5.52 0.88 -8.55
N ASP A 136 -6.46 1.57 -7.91
CA ASP A 136 -7.70 1.99 -8.55
C ASP A 136 -7.45 2.99 -9.69
N ALA A 137 -6.49 3.91 -9.52
CA ALA A 137 -6.06 4.82 -10.59
C ALA A 137 -5.44 4.05 -11.78
N ALA A 138 -4.58 3.06 -11.50
CA ALA A 138 -3.98 2.22 -12.54
C ALA A 138 -5.03 1.38 -13.29
N ARG A 139 -6.04 0.83 -12.59
CA ARG A 139 -7.18 0.12 -13.21
C ARG A 139 -8.03 1.03 -14.10
N SER A 140 -8.27 2.27 -13.66
CA SER A 140 -8.98 3.25 -14.48
C SER A 140 -8.19 3.56 -15.74
N ALA A 141 -6.87 3.76 -15.62
CA ALA A 141 -6.00 4.04 -16.75
C ALA A 141 -5.95 2.88 -17.75
N GLU A 142 -5.94 1.63 -17.28
CA GLU A 142 -6.09 0.43 -18.11
C GLU A 142 -7.45 0.41 -18.83
N THR A 143 -8.54 0.65 -18.10
CA THR A 143 -9.90 0.67 -18.67
C THR A 143 -10.02 1.74 -19.74
N ASP A 144 -9.45 2.92 -19.53
CA ASP A 144 -9.45 4.00 -20.49
C ASP A 144 -8.59 3.66 -21.72
N ALA A 145 -7.43 3.01 -21.54
CA ALA A 145 -6.61 2.51 -22.64
C ALA A 145 -7.36 1.46 -23.48
N MET A 146 -8.06 0.51 -22.84
CA MET A 146 -8.89 -0.48 -23.51
C MET A 146 -10.06 0.15 -24.27
N ARG A 147 -10.79 1.09 -23.66
CA ARG A 147 -11.90 1.81 -24.33
C ARG A 147 -11.43 2.61 -25.53
N ASN A 148 -10.27 3.26 -25.43
CA ASN A 148 -9.68 3.94 -26.57
C ASN A 148 -9.40 2.95 -27.69
N LEU A 149 -8.81 1.78 -27.38
CA LEU A 149 -8.58 0.71 -28.36
C LEU A 149 -9.89 0.23 -29.01
N GLU A 150 -10.94 -0.02 -28.23
CA GLU A 150 -12.27 -0.42 -28.72
C GLU A 150 -12.85 0.62 -29.69
N PHE A 151 -12.80 1.90 -29.33
CA PHE A 151 -13.23 3.00 -30.20
C PHE A 151 -12.46 3.03 -31.53
N PHE A 152 -11.15 2.78 -31.53
CA PHE A 152 -10.35 2.69 -32.77
C PHE A 152 -10.73 1.49 -33.64
N VAL A 153 -11.13 0.38 -33.04
CA VAL A 153 -11.62 -0.80 -33.76
C VAL A 153 -13.01 -0.51 -34.36
N GLU A 154 -13.92 0.09 -33.60
CA GLU A 154 -15.31 0.36 -34.02
C GLU A 154 -15.44 1.48 -35.07
N THR A 155 -14.60 2.52 -35.03
CA THR A 155 -14.68 3.65 -35.97
C THR A 155 -14.21 3.33 -37.40
N GLY A 156 -13.80 2.10 -37.68
CA GLY A 156 -13.61 1.64 -39.06
C GLY A 156 -12.42 2.27 -39.77
N ILE A 157 -11.34 2.61 -39.06
CA ILE A 157 -10.03 2.70 -39.71
C ILE A 157 -9.70 1.27 -40.17
N ASP A 158 -9.90 1.05 -41.47
CA ASP A 158 -9.93 -0.27 -42.09
C ASP A 158 -8.60 -1.03 -41.91
N PHE A 159 -8.57 -1.99 -40.98
CA PHE A 159 -7.50 -2.98 -40.84
C PHE A 159 -7.64 -4.14 -41.85
N SER A 160 -8.74 -4.20 -42.62
CA SER A 160 -9.09 -5.37 -43.43
C SER A 160 -8.32 -5.49 -44.75
N ARG A 161 -7.52 -4.48 -45.13
CA ARG A 161 -6.66 -4.59 -46.32
C ARG A 161 -5.39 -5.43 -46.13
N ASP A 162 -5.00 -5.73 -44.89
CA ASP A 162 -3.77 -6.47 -44.55
C ASP A 162 -3.99 -7.87 -43.94
N GLY A 163 -5.24 -8.36 -43.85
CA GLY A 163 -5.50 -9.80 -43.62
C GLY A 163 -5.29 -10.36 -42.20
N LEU A 164 -5.47 -9.56 -41.13
CA LEU A 164 -5.43 -10.08 -39.75
C LEU A 164 -6.81 -10.02 -39.09
N ASN A 165 -7.27 -11.17 -38.62
CA ASN A 165 -8.61 -11.40 -38.08
C ASN A 165 -8.65 -11.05 -36.58
N ILE A 166 -9.76 -10.46 -36.12
CA ILE A 166 -9.96 -10.01 -34.73
C ILE A 166 -9.92 -11.17 -33.71
N TYR A 167 -10.05 -12.41 -34.19
CA TYR A 167 -10.06 -13.63 -33.37
C TYR A 167 -8.66 -14.22 -33.08
N ASP A 168 -7.58 -13.57 -33.51
CA ASP A 168 -6.19 -13.99 -33.23
C ASP A 168 -5.57 -13.30 -31.98
N LEU A 169 -6.34 -12.48 -31.26
CA LEU A 169 -6.02 -11.96 -29.92
C LEU A 169 -6.74 -12.79 -28.83
#